data_AF-A0A9X4CH94-F1
#
_entry.id   AF-A0A9X4CH94-F1
#
_cell.length_a   1.000
_cell.length_b   1.000
_cell.length_c   1.000
_cell.angle_alpha   90.00
_cell.angle_beta   90.00
_cell.angle_gamma   90.00
#
_symmetry.space_group_name_H-M   'P 1'
#
loop_
_entity.id
_entity.type
_entity.pdbx_description
1 polymer ?
#
loop_
_entity_poly.entity_id
_entity_poly.type
_entity_poly.pdbx_seq_one_letter_code
_entity_poly.pdbx_strand_id
1 'polypeptide(L)'
;MARDPEFWFTVSVVPPDLFDVGHLGGFNYDMLKDRVRKQIARGPISEPIVLGGIDYDLKHFDDDRPPRWCPHLYFLFSGGGIAPIESTFRRHYPKSDDVKRPVVVKSQKTLREDLVSTATYTIKARFKNRRPSTDDRGNADTENDELSLHHQAELAILLHKQGFLGRMIRHGNDSAFPALKVR
;
A
#
# COMPACT_ATOMS: atom_id res chain seq x y z
N MET A 1 -12.35 -7.24 -26.35
CA MET A 1 -12.61 -7.71 -24.97
C MET A 1 -13.15 -6.54 -24.19
N ALA A 2 -14.37 -6.64 -23.69
CA ALA A 2 -15.04 -5.58 -22.94
C ALA A 2 -14.17 -5.21 -21.72
N ARG A 3 -13.73 -3.95 -21.68
CA ARG A 3 -13.09 -3.36 -20.50
C ARG A 3 -14.23 -3.11 -19.53
N ASP A 4 -14.46 -3.98 -18.57
CA ASP A 4 -15.53 -3.74 -17.59
C ASP A 4 -15.20 -2.46 -16.81
N PRO A 5 -15.96 -1.37 -17.03
CA PRO A 5 -15.80 -0.12 -16.28
C PRO A 5 -16.25 -0.30 -14.83
N GLU A 6 -16.86 -1.44 -14.50
CA GLU A 6 -17.51 -1.75 -13.23
C GLU A 6 -16.61 -2.49 -12.23
N PHE A 7 -15.35 -2.80 -12.53
CA PHE A 7 -14.46 -3.43 -11.54
C PHE A 7 -13.47 -2.44 -10.93
N TRP A 8 -13.54 -2.35 -9.61
CA TRP A 8 -12.50 -1.77 -8.79
C TRP A 8 -11.50 -2.86 -8.36
N PHE A 9 -10.26 -2.46 -8.13
CA PHE A 9 -9.19 -3.35 -7.71
C PHE A 9 -8.51 -2.81 -6.47
N THR A 10 -8.34 -3.65 -5.46
CA THR A 10 -7.42 -3.35 -4.36
C THR A 10 -6.01 -3.72 -4.79
N VAL A 11 -5.09 -2.80 -4.62
CA VAL A 11 -3.68 -2.96 -4.93
C VAL A 11 -2.87 -2.74 -3.66
N SER A 12 -2.03 -3.70 -3.33
CA SER A 12 -1.07 -3.62 -2.24
C SER A 12 0.33 -3.60 -2.85
N VAL A 13 1.11 -2.55 -2.56
CA VAL A 13 2.51 -2.44 -2.99
C VAL A 13 3.41 -2.28 -1.77
N VAL A 14 4.41 -3.14 -1.65
CA VAL A 14 5.43 -3.08 -0.60
C VAL A 14 6.74 -2.63 -1.26
N PRO A 15 7.18 -1.37 -1.03
CA PRO A 15 8.49 -0.91 -1.47
C PRO A 15 9.63 -1.75 -0.85
N PRO A 16 10.78 -1.85 -1.53
CA PRO A 16 11.97 -2.50 -0.96
C PRO A 16 12.63 -1.66 0.13
N ASP A 17 12.21 -0.40 0.30
CA ASP A 17 12.76 0.53 1.28
C ASP A 17 12.38 0.08 2.70
N LEU A 18 13.35 -0.46 3.44
CA LEU A 18 13.21 -0.86 4.84
C LEU A 18 14.02 0.07 5.73
N PHE A 19 13.49 0.43 6.89
CA PHE A 19 14.13 1.36 7.82
C PHE A 19 14.38 0.68 9.15
N ASP A 20 15.57 0.85 9.71
CA ASP A 20 15.86 0.37 11.05
C ASP A 20 14.95 1.09 12.07
N VAL A 21 14.63 0.41 13.17
CA VAL A 21 13.94 1.04 14.31
C VAL A 21 14.76 2.24 14.80
N GLY A 22 14.08 3.33 15.16
CA GLY A 22 14.67 4.61 15.51
C GLY A 22 14.99 5.52 14.31
N HIS A 23 14.91 5.02 13.07
CA HIS A 23 15.29 5.74 11.86
C HIS A 23 14.12 6.04 10.92
N LEU A 24 12.88 5.72 11.31
CA LEU A 24 11.69 5.97 10.50
C LEU A 24 11.50 7.46 10.17
N GLY A 25 11.97 8.35 11.05
CA GLY A 25 11.91 9.80 10.84
C GLY A 25 12.68 10.31 9.61
N GLY A 26 13.61 9.51 9.06
CA GLY A 26 14.34 9.81 7.82
C GLY A 26 13.58 9.46 6.54
N PHE A 27 12.39 8.85 6.65
CA PHE A 27 11.63 8.42 5.48
C PHE A 27 11.06 9.60 4.68
N ASN A 28 11.56 9.78 3.46
CA ASN A 28 11.05 10.77 2.52
C ASN A 28 9.78 10.25 1.80
N TYR A 29 8.65 10.36 2.48
CA TYR A 29 7.36 9.92 1.95
C TYR A 29 6.90 10.72 0.73
N ASP A 30 7.26 12.00 0.59
CA ASP A 30 6.89 12.81 -0.57
C ASP A 30 7.56 12.30 -1.85
N MET A 31 8.85 11.96 -1.77
CA MET A 31 9.58 11.34 -2.88
C MET A 31 8.95 9.99 -3.27
N LEU A 32 8.50 9.19 -2.30
CA LEU A 32 7.78 7.95 -2.59
C LEU A 32 6.47 8.23 -3.33
N LYS A 33 5.67 9.20 -2.86
CA LYS A 33 4.39 9.57 -3.48
C LYS A 33 4.58 10.02 -4.92
N ASP A 34 5.57 10.85 -5.18
CA ASP A 34 5.86 11.35 -6.52
C ASP A 34 6.34 10.25 -7.47
N ARG A 35 7.17 9.33 -6.96
CA ARG A 35 7.58 8.13 -7.69
C ARG A 35 6.36 7.30 -8.08
N VAL A 36 5.48 6.99 -7.12
CA VAL A 36 4.26 6.19 -7.35
C VAL A 36 3.31 6.87 -8.33
N ARG A 37 3.06 8.18 -8.18
CA ARG A 37 2.21 8.95 -9.12
C ARG A 37 2.74 8.88 -10.54
N LYS A 38 4.06 9.02 -10.73
CA LYS A 38 4.72 8.88 -12.05
C LYS A 38 4.60 7.47 -12.60
N GLN A 39 4.63 6.44 -11.75
CA GLN A 39 4.42 5.06 -12.19
C GLN A 39 2.99 4.85 -12.68
N ILE A 40 1.99 5.32 -11.93
CA ILE A 40 0.57 5.27 -12.31
C ILE A 40 0.34 6.00 -13.63
N ALA A 41 0.82 7.24 -13.74
CA ALA A 41 0.62 8.09 -14.93
C ALA A 41 1.28 7.52 -16.20
N ARG A 42 2.34 6.71 -16.05
CA ARG A 42 3.06 6.04 -17.16
C ARG A 42 2.62 4.59 -17.33
N GLY A 43 1.62 4.15 -16.58
CA GLY A 43 1.05 2.81 -16.69
C GLY A 43 0.28 2.63 -18.00
N PRO A 44 -0.07 1.39 -18.37
CA PRO A 44 -0.83 1.09 -19.58
C PRO A 44 -2.32 1.45 -19.49
N ILE A 45 -2.78 1.99 -18.36
CA ILE A 45 -4.18 2.33 -18.11
C ILE A 45 -4.34 3.82 -18.46
N SER A 46 -5.21 4.14 -19.42
CA SER A 46 -5.30 5.49 -20.01
C SER A 46 -5.84 6.54 -19.03
N GLU A 47 -6.85 6.18 -18.24
CA GLU A 47 -7.53 7.11 -17.34
C GLU A 47 -7.87 6.43 -16.00
N PRO A 48 -6.85 5.96 -15.25
CA PRO A 48 -7.11 5.26 -14.00
C PRO A 48 -7.54 6.27 -12.93
N ILE A 49 -8.58 5.92 -12.18
CA ILE A 49 -8.90 6.61 -10.93
C ILE A 49 -8.25 5.81 -9.81
N VAL A 50 -7.39 6.48 -9.03
CA VAL A 50 -6.64 5.85 -7.96
C VAL A 50 -6.82 6.64 -6.67
N LEU A 51 -7.22 5.94 -5.62
CA LEU A 51 -7.27 6.45 -4.26
C LEU A 51 -6.51 5.50 -3.36
N GLY A 52 -5.60 6.01 -2.54
CA GLY A 52 -4.84 5.16 -1.64
C GLY A 52 -4.06 5.94 -0.62
N GLY A 53 -3.20 5.24 0.10
CA GLY A 53 -2.35 5.85 1.09
C GLY A 53 -1.14 5.02 1.47
N ILE A 54 -0.30 5.64 2.29
CA ILE A 54 0.87 5.02 2.92
C ILE A 54 0.46 4.53 4.30
N ASP A 55 0.67 3.24 4.51
CA ASP A 55 0.59 2.51 5.77
C ASP A 55 2.00 2.11 6.21
N TYR A 56 2.13 1.62 7.44
CA TYR A 56 3.42 1.25 8.04
C TYR A 56 3.27 -0.03 8.84
N ASP A 57 4.16 -0.99 8.58
CA ASP A 57 4.28 -2.20 9.39
C ASP A 57 5.68 -2.29 9.96
N LEU A 58 5.79 -2.81 11.18
CA LEU A 58 7.07 -3.27 11.70
C LEU A 58 7.23 -4.73 11.30
N LYS A 59 8.27 -5.03 10.53
CA LYS A 59 8.50 -6.35 9.96
C LYS A 59 9.61 -7.08 10.70
N HIS A 60 9.31 -8.28 11.15
CA HIS A 60 10.30 -9.27 11.57
C HIS A 60 10.63 -10.19 10.41
N PHE A 61 11.76 -10.87 10.54
CA PHE A 61 12.29 -11.73 9.50
C PHE A 61 12.49 -13.13 10.05
N ASP A 62 12.61 -14.10 9.14
CA ASP A 62 12.80 -15.52 9.51
C ASP A 62 14.20 -15.79 10.11
N ASP A 63 15.12 -14.84 9.96
CA ASP A 63 16.45 -14.82 10.56
C ASP A 63 16.51 -13.90 11.78
N ASP A 64 17.55 -14.06 12.61
CA ASP A 64 17.77 -13.32 13.86
C ASP A 64 18.09 -11.82 13.67
N ARG A 65 17.88 -11.26 12.47
CA ARG A 65 18.15 -9.85 12.23
C ARG A 65 17.09 -8.95 12.89
N PRO A 66 17.46 -7.72 13.28
CA PRO A 66 16.52 -6.79 13.91
C PRO A 66 15.31 -6.48 13.03
N PRO A 67 14.12 -6.24 13.63
CA PRO A 67 12.95 -5.84 12.87
C PRO A 67 13.15 -4.47 12.22
N ARG A 68 12.45 -4.24 11.10
CA ARG A 68 12.54 -3.00 10.32
C ARG A 68 11.17 -2.46 9.98
N TRP A 69 11.04 -1.15 9.99
CA TRP A 69 9.87 -0.47 9.45
C TRP A 69 9.78 -0.67 7.95
N CYS A 70 8.57 -0.98 7.50
CA CYS A 70 8.25 -1.23 6.11
C CYS A 70 7.03 -0.37 5.74
N PRO A 71 7.20 0.67 4.90
CA PRO A 71 6.07 1.36 4.32
C PRO A 71 5.26 0.39 3.47
N HIS A 72 3.94 0.48 3.53
CA HIS A 72 3.03 -0.35 2.73
C HIS A 72 2.04 0.56 2.03
N LEU A 73 1.98 0.49 0.71
CA LEU A 73 1.04 1.26 -0.09
C LEU A 73 -0.23 0.45 -0.34
N TYR A 74 -1.38 1.04 -0.08
CA TYR A 74 -2.68 0.46 -0.38
C TYR A 74 -3.47 1.39 -1.29
N PHE A 75 -3.92 0.87 -2.43
CA PHE A 75 -4.70 1.61 -3.41
C PHE A 75 -6.01 0.89 -3.73
N LEU A 76 -6.98 1.70 -4.08
CA LEU A 76 -8.17 1.39 -4.81
C LEU A 76 -7.97 1.94 -6.23
N PHE A 77 -8.09 1.06 -7.23
CA PHE A 77 -7.78 1.34 -8.62
C PHE A 77 -9.01 1.07 -9.49
N SER A 78 -9.40 2.01 -10.35
CA SER A 78 -10.44 1.78 -11.36
C SER A 78 -9.84 1.40 -12.71
N GLY A 79 -10.51 0.49 -13.40
CA GLY A 79 -10.21 0.11 -14.79
C GLY A 79 -8.94 -0.74 -14.97
N GLY A 80 -8.65 -1.07 -16.24
CA GLY A 80 -7.42 -1.76 -16.65
C GLY A 80 -7.40 -3.27 -16.45
N GLY A 81 -8.01 -3.80 -15.38
CA GLY A 81 -7.90 -5.22 -15.06
C GLY A 81 -6.57 -5.58 -14.37
N ILE A 82 -6.48 -6.80 -13.85
CA ILE A 82 -5.34 -7.24 -13.01
C ILE A 82 -4.00 -7.08 -13.72
N ALA A 83 -3.85 -7.59 -14.95
CA ALA A 83 -2.55 -7.60 -15.63
C ALA A 83 -2.01 -6.19 -15.96
N PRO A 84 -2.81 -5.23 -16.45
CA PRO A 84 -2.37 -3.84 -16.62
C PRO A 84 -2.01 -3.12 -15.32
N ILE A 85 -2.73 -3.39 -14.22
CA ILE A 85 -2.37 -2.85 -12.91
C ILE A 85 -1.04 -3.45 -12.43
N GLU A 86 -0.88 -4.76 -12.54
CA GLU A 86 0.36 -5.43 -12.14
C GLU A 86 1.57 -4.91 -12.93
N SER A 87 1.45 -4.71 -14.24
CA SER A 87 2.56 -4.21 -15.07
C SER A 87 2.94 -2.76 -14.76
N THR A 88 2.03 -1.97 -14.19
CA THR A 88 2.31 -0.62 -13.68
C THR A 88 3.37 -0.65 -12.58
N PHE A 89 3.33 -1.66 -11.69
CA PHE A 89 4.12 -1.70 -10.46
C PHE A 89 5.24 -2.76 -10.47
N ARG A 90 5.00 -3.96 -11.00
CA ARG A 90 5.90 -5.12 -10.83
C ARG A 90 7.35 -4.86 -11.23
N ARG A 91 7.62 -4.06 -12.26
CA ARG A 91 8.99 -3.72 -12.69
C ARG A 91 9.75 -2.85 -11.69
N HIS A 92 9.03 -2.07 -10.87
CA HIS A 92 9.61 -1.14 -9.89
C HIS A 92 9.73 -1.77 -8.50
N TYR A 93 8.98 -2.84 -8.26
CA TYR A 93 8.90 -3.53 -6.98
C TYR A 93 9.15 -5.03 -7.22
N PRO A 94 10.41 -5.42 -7.50
CA PRO A 94 10.75 -6.82 -7.73
C PRO A 94 10.59 -7.63 -6.44
N LYS A 95 10.36 -8.93 -6.59
CA LYS A 95 10.37 -9.85 -5.45
C LYS A 95 11.77 -9.88 -4.84
N SER A 96 11.84 -9.94 -3.53
CA SER A 96 13.09 -10.18 -2.78
C SER A 96 12.87 -11.25 -1.73
N ASP A 97 13.94 -11.67 -1.07
CA ASP A 97 13.81 -12.60 0.05
C ASP A 97 13.01 -12.01 1.20
N ASP A 98 13.15 -10.71 1.41
CA ASP A 98 12.35 -10.02 2.41
C ASP A 98 10.90 -9.92 1.92
N VAL A 99 10.67 -9.50 0.68
CA VAL A 99 9.33 -9.21 0.16
C VAL A 99 8.97 -10.17 -0.97
N LYS A 100 8.42 -11.33 -0.61
CA LYS A 100 8.04 -12.39 -1.58
C LYS A 100 6.86 -11.99 -2.48
N ARG A 101 5.96 -11.12 -1.99
CA ARG A 101 4.75 -10.63 -2.70
C ARG A 101 4.68 -9.10 -2.68
N PRO A 102 5.54 -8.39 -3.43
CA PRO A 102 5.66 -6.94 -3.36
C PRO A 102 4.50 -6.21 -4.03
N VAL A 103 3.81 -6.86 -4.97
CA VAL A 103 2.62 -6.31 -5.64
C VAL A 103 1.53 -7.37 -5.60
N VAL A 104 0.39 -7.03 -5.02
CA VAL A 104 -0.81 -7.88 -4.98
C VAL A 104 -1.99 -7.09 -5.49
N VAL A 105 -2.67 -7.61 -6.51
CA VAL A 105 -3.89 -7.03 -7.07
C VAL A 105 -5.04 -8.01 -6.86
N LYS A 106 -6.15 -7.54 -6.31
CA LYS A 106 -7.38 -8.31 -6.15
C LYS A 106 -8.55 -7.53 -6.73
N SER A 107 -9.40 -8.19 -7.51
CA SER A 107 -10.68 -7.61 -7.94
C SER A 107 -11.60 -7.46 -6.74
N GLN A 108 -12.32 -6.35 -6.70
CA GLN A 108 -13.40 -6.10 -5.75
C GLN A 108 -14.73 -6.19 -6.49
N LYS A 109 -15.74 -6.77 -5.84
CA LYS A 109 -17.13 -6.65 -6.28
C LYS A 109 -17.59 -5.22 -5.96
N THR A 110 -18.52 -4.71 -6.76
CA THR A 110 -18.87 -3.28 -6.78
C THR A 110 -20.27 -3.00 -6.28
N LEU A 111 -20.75 -3.81 -5.33
CA LEU A 111 -21.91 -3.41 -4.55
C LEU A 111 -21.54 -2.18 -3.71
N ARG A 112 -22.53 -1.32 -3.45
CA ARG A 112 -22.32 -0.07 -2.69
C ARG A 112 -21.70 -0.30 -1.31
N GLU A 113 -22.01 -1.43 -0.71
CA GLU A 113 -21.49 -1.92 0.58
C GLU A 113 -19.99 -2.26 0.48
N ASP A 114 -19.58 -2.90 -0.62
CA ASP A 114 -18.20 -3.27 -0.92
C ASP A 114 -17.34 -2.02 -1.16
N LEU A 115 -17.90 -0.96 -1.76
CA LEU A 115 -17.19 0.30 -2.00
C LEU A 115 -16.79 1.00 -0.69
N VAL A 116 -17.64 0.98 0.34
CA VAL A 116 -17.32 1.55 1.65
C VAL A 116 -16.22 0.73 2.34
N SER A 117 -16.36 -0.59 2.36
CA SER A 117 -15.31 -1.49 2.87
C SER A 117 -13.99 -1.25 2.13
N THR A 118 -14.04 -1.13 0.81
CA THR A 118 -12.87 -0.87 -0.03
C THR A 118 -12.25 0.51 0.22
N ALA A 119 -13.05 1.54 0.50
CA ALA A 119 -12.55 2.85 0.90
C ALA A 119 -11.82 2.79 2.25
N THR A 120 -12.28 1.98 3.21
CA THR A 120 -11.56 1.79 4.49
C THR A 120 -10.19 1.11 4.31
N TYR A 121 -10.00 0.28 3.28
CA TYR A 121 -8.69 -0.27 2.94
C TYR A 121 -7.66 0.80 2.55
N THR A 122 -8.11 1.95 2.04
CA THR A 122 -7.22 3.07 1.68
C THR A 122 -6.82 3.92 2.89
N ILE A 123 -7.52 3.78 4.02
CA ILE A 123 -7.35 4.59 5.23
C ILE A 123 -7.23 3.65 6.43
N LYS A 124 -6.03 3.14 6.67
CA LYS A 124 -5.76 2.37 7.89
C LYS A 124 -5.39 3.26 9.07
N ALA A 125 -5.99 2.91 10.20
CA ALA A 125 -5.73 3.50 11.52
C ALA A 125 -5.02 2.52 12.46
N ARG A 126 -4.73 1.29 12.02
CA ARG A 126 -4.02 0.27 12.78
C ARG A 126 -2.79 -0.19 12.02
N PHE A 127 -1.66 -0.07 12.69
CA PHE A 127 -0.34 -0.44 12.21
C PHE A 127 0.10 -1.68 12.97
N LYS A 128 0.75 -2.62 12.29
CA LYS A 128 0.94 -3.97 12.83
C LYS A 128 2.40 -4.30 13.01
N ASN A 129 2.66 -5.07 14.05
CA ASN A 129 3.89 -5.79 14.24
C ASN A 129 3.74 -7.16 13.54
N ARG A 130 4.42 -7.32 12.41
CA ARG A 130 4.28 -8.48 11.52
C ARG A 130 5.42 -9.46 11.76
N ARG A 131 5.08 -10.63 12.29
CA ARG A 131 6.02 -11.71 12.57
C ARG A 131 5.80 -12.85 11.59
N PRO A 132 6.86 -13.38 10.96
CA PRO A 132 6.71 -14.59 10.18
C PRO A 132 6.13 -15.70 11.06
N SER A 133 5.18 -16.43 10.51
CA SER A 133 4.57 -17.57 11.16
C SER A 133 4.29 -18.66 10.12
N THR A 134 3.79 -19.80 10.60
CA THR A 134 3.37 -20.91 9.75
C THR A 134 1.90 -21.18 10.05
N ASP A 135 1.06 -21.27 9.00
CA ASP A 135 -0.33 -21.66 9.16
C ASP A 135 -0.47 -23.15 9.58
N ASP A 136 -1.68 -23.55 9.96
CA ASP A 136 -2.00 -24.93 10.37
C ASP A 136 -1.69 -25.99 9.28
N ARG A 137 -1.42 -25.56 8.04
CA ARG A 137 -1.12 -26.40 6.88
C ARG A 137 0.37 -26.39 6.51
N GLY A 138 1.22 -25.72 7.29
CA GLY A 138 2.66 -25.67 7.03
C GLY A 138 3.09 -24.58 6.03
N ASN A 139 2.20 -23.68 5.62
CA ASN A 139 2.56 -22.59 4.70
C ASN A 139 3.05 -21.35 5.47
N ALA A 140 3.99 -20.63 4.87
CA ALA A 140 4.43 -19.33 5.39
C ALA A 140 3.24 -18.34 5.46
N ASP A 141 3.03 -17.79 6.65
CA ASP A 141 2.03 -16.79 6.98
C ASP A 141 2.65 -15.66 7.82
N THR A 142 1.83 -14.78 8.38
CA THR A 142 2.27 -13.67 9.22
C THR A 142 1.31 -13.44 10.38
N GLU A 143 1.83 -13.61 11.59
CA GLU A 143 1.17 -13.17 12.82
C GLU A 143 1.19 -11.65 12.92
N ASN A 144 0.10 -11.09 13.47
CA ASN A 144 -0.10 -9.66 13.56
C ASN A 144 -0.35 -9.25 15.01
N ASP A 145 0.67 -8.69 15.63
CA ASP A 145 0.60 -8.15 16.98
C ASP A 145 0.46 -6.63 16.97
N GLU A 146 0.10 -6.07 18.12
CA GLU A 146 0.20 -4.64 18.35
C GLU A 146 1.68 -4.21 18.41
N LEU A 147 1.94 -2.98 17.97
CA LEU A 147 3.25 -2.36 18.14
C LEU A 147 3.53 -2.14 19.64
N SER A 148 4.77 -2.35 20.07
CA SER A 148 5.20 -1.93 21.41
C SER A 148 5.12 -0.39 21.56
N LEU A 149 5.08 0.10 22.79
CA LEU A 149 4.93 1.55 23.06
C LEU A 149 6.01 2.41 22.37
N HIS A 150 7.26 1.96 22.34
CA HIS A 150 8.35 2.70 21.70
C HIS A 150 8.19 2.75 20.16
N HIS A 151 7.74 1.65 19.54
CA HIS A 151 7.44 1.64 18.10
C HIS A 151 6.23 2.51 17.77
N GLN A 152 5.20 2.51 18.62
CA GLN A 152 4.05 3.41 18.47
C GLN A 152 4.48 4.88 18.56
N ALA A 153 5.37 5.23 19.50
CA ALA A 153 5.86 6.59 19.65
C ALA A 153 6.66 7.07 18.44
N GLU A 154 7.58 6.24 17.93
CA GLU A 154 8.34 6.54 16.72
C GLU A 154 7.42 6.79 15.52
N LEU A 155 6.44 5.89 15.31
CA LEU A 155 5.48 6.02 14.23
C LEU A 155 4.58 7.24 14.41
N ALA A 156 4.12 7.55 15.62
CA ALA A 156 3.27 8.70 15.91
C ALA A 156 3.96 10.02 15.52
N ILE A 157 5.27 10.15 15.73
CA ILE A 157 6.04 11.32 15.31
C ILE A 157 6.01 11.49 13.79
N LEU A 158 6.20 10.40 13.04
CA LEU A 158 6.10 10.42 11.58
C LEU A 158 4.69 10.81 11.13
N LEU A 159 3.66 10.14 11.68
CA LEU A 159 2.27 10.39 11.32
C LEU A 159 1.83 11.82 11.63
N HIS A 160 2.31 12.40 12.74
CA HIS A 160 2.08 13.79 13.08
C HIS A 160 2.70 14.74 12.04
N LYS A 161 3.98 14.51 11.67
CA LYS A 161 4.67 15.30 10.64
C LYS A 161 4.01 15.21 9.27
N GLN A 162 3.58 14.02 8.90
CA GLN A 162 2.94 13.77 7.61
C GLN A 162 1.51 14.33 7.57
N GLY A 163 0.81 14.32 8.71
CA GLY A 163 -0.60 14.64 8.78
C GLY A 163 -1.47 13.62 8.04
N PHE A 164 -2.77 13.66 8.30
CA PHE A 164 -3.71 12.70 7.72
C PHE A 164 -3.70 12.73 6.18
N LEU A 165 -3.79 13.92 5.57
CA LEU A 165 -3.82 14.07 4.12
C LEU A 165 -2.45 13.86 3.45
N GLY A 166 -1.34 14.01 4.19
CA GLY A 166 -0.01 13.73 3.65
C GLY A 166 0.22 12.24 3.37
N ARG A 167 -0.54 11.35 4.01
CA ARG A 167 -0.53 9.91 3.70
C ARG A 167 -1.24 9.55 2.40
N MET A 168 -2.16 10.41 1.95
CA MET A 168 -3.04 10.10 0.82
C MET A 168 -2.33 10.26 -0.52
N ILE A 169 -2.53 9.27 -1.40
CA ILE A 169 -2.14 9.26 -2.80
C ILE A 169 -3.41 9.22 -3.64
N ARG A 170 -3.52 10.16 -4.57
CA ARG A 170 -4.68 10.32 -5.46
C ARG A 170 -4.17 10.50 -6.89
N HIS A 171 -4.89 9.95 -7.86
CA HIS A 171 -4.62 10.13 -9.29
C HIS A 171 -5.90 9.96 -10.10
N GLY A 172 -5.99 10.64 -11.23
CA GLY A 172 -7.12 10.58 -12.16
C GLY A 172 -8.16 11.68 -11.95
N ASN A 173 -9.17 11.66 -12.82
CA ASN A 173 -10.31 12.57 -12.77
C ASN A 173 -11.58 11.73 -12.61
N ASP A 174 -12.32 11.96 -11.53
CA ASP A 174 -13.64 11.37 -11.30
C ASP A 174 -14.61 12.50 -10.95
N SER A 175 -15.76 12.57 -11.64
CA SER A 175 -16.77 13.61 -11.42
C SER A 175 -17.48 13.47 -10.07
N ALA A 176 -17.60 12.26 -9.53
CA ALA A 176 -18.10 11.97 -8.20
C ALA A 176 -17.06 12.30 -7.12
N PHE A 177 -15.77 12.32 -7.47
CA PHE A 177 -14.68 12.66 -6.54
C PHE A 177 -13.78 13.81 -7.08
N PRO A 178 -14.29 15.06 -7.13
CA PRO A 178 -13.55 16.21 -7.67
C PRO A 178 -12.23 16.49 -6.91
N ALA A 179 -12.12 16.01 -5.67
CA ALA A 179 -10.91 16.08 -4.87
C ALA A 179 -9.78 15.12 -5.32
N LEU A 180 -10.02 14.22 -6.27
CA LEU A 180 -8.99 13.35 -6.86
C LEU A 180 -8.15 14.04 -7.94
N LYS A 181 -8.54 15.26 -8.36
CA LYS A 181 -7.75 16.10 -9.27
C LYS A 181 -6.39 16.41 -8.65
N VAL A 182 -5.39 15.61 -8.97
CA VAL A 182 -3.99 15.91 -8.69
C VAL A 182 -3.39 16.42 -10.00
N ARG A 183 -3.08 17.71 -10.04
CA ARG A 183 -2.22 18.29 -11.09
C ARG A 183 -0.79 17.81 -10.88
#